data_AF-A0A158DE20-F1
#
_entry.id   AF-A0A158DE20-F1
#
_cell.length_a   1.000
_cell.length_b   1.000
_cell.length_c   1.000
_cell.angle_alpha   90.00
_cell.angle_beta   90.00
_cell.angle_gamma   90.00
#
_symmetry.space_group_name_H-M   'P 1'
#
loop_
_entity.id
_entity.type
_entity.pdbx_description
1 polymer ?
#
loop_
_entity_poly.entity_id
_entity_poly.type
_entity_poly.pdbx_seq_one_letter_code
_entity_poly.pdbx_strand_id
1 'polypeptide(L)'
;MPFKQRLTLTMVWFRQIRNWSLGFAAFVIAIVPVVGTFVWIAASHGAEKQVRFAGLFLNILGLAFVAIGVASTRRKFDQPSIFVRPWRFFKSFPSFPQPITGVVRGSLAGATGKARGFVVPSVKGLTVEQRLERLEKTVLDLSIDASTARDEIDQKFAEQMASLQQERSERKDGESSIRRELEASATGGLDQALYGVLWLFFGSIYTTVPVELCNGLQSWLRWWPAANCGA
;
A
#
# COMPACT_ATOMS: atom_id res chain seq x y z
N MET A 1 -30.41 3.99 -27.20
CA MET A 1 -29.52 4.01 -26.02
C MET A 1 -28.52 5.15 -26.17
N PRO A 2 -28.32 5.98 -25.13
CA PRO A 2 -27.51 7.20 -25.21
C PRO A 2 -26.03 6.89 -25.42
N PHE A 3 -25.38 7.64 -26.33
CA PHE A 3 -23.97 7.50 -26.72
C PHE A 3 -22.99 7.44 -25.52
N LYS A 4 -23.31 8.14 -24.41
CA LYS A 4 -22.53 8.11 -23.17
C LYS A 4 -22.44 6.73 -22.50
N GLN A 5 -23.48 5.89 -22.58
CA GLN A 5 -23.46 4.53 -22.03
C GLN A 5 -22.56 3.57 -22.81
N ARG A 6 -22.36 3.81 -24.12
CA ARG A 6 -21.44 2.99 -24.92
C ARG A 6 -19.98 3.29 -24.59
N LEU A 7 -19.64 4.56 -24.34
CA LEU A 7 -18.28 4.97 -23.97
C LEU A 7 -17.82 4.41 -22.61
N THR A 8 -18.72 4.32 -21.62
CA THR A 8 -18.38 3.74 -20.32
C THR A 8 -18.13 2.24 -20.43
N LEU A 9 -18.92 1.53 -21.23
CA LEU A 9 -18.74 0.09 -21.47
C LEU A 9 -17.44 -0.22 -22.21
N THR A 10 -17.04 0.57 -23.21
CA THR A 10 -15.77 0.36 -23.92
C THR A 10 -14.56 0.62 -23.03
N MET A 11 -14.61 1.61 -22.13
CA MET A 11 -13.55 1.85 -21.15
C MET A 11 -13.40 0.71 -20.13
N VAL A 12 -14.52 0.17 -19.64
CA VAL A 12 -14.51 -0.98 -18.72
C VAL A 12 -13.91 -2.20 -19.42
N TRP A 13 -14.33 -2.47 -20.66
CA TRP A 13 -13.82 -3.58 -21.47
C TRP A 13 -12.31 -3.46 -21.76
N PHE A 14 -11.83 -2.26 -22.12
CA PHE A 14 -10.41 -2.03 -22.36
C PHE A 14 -9.56 -2.22 -21.09
N ARG A 15 -10.07 -1.77 -19.94
CA ARG A 15 -9.42 -2.00 -18.64
C ARG A 15 -9.36 -3.49 -18.30
N GLN A 16 -10.41 -4.23 -18.62
CA GLN A 16 -10.47 -5.68 -18.40
C GLN A 16 -9.50 -6.44 -19.30
N ILE A 17 -9.40 -6.08 -20.57
CA ILE A 17 -8.40 -6.64 -21.49
C ILE A 17 -6.98 -6.35 -21.03
N ARG A 18 -6.72 -5.13 -20.56
CA ARG A 18 -5.40 -4.78 -20.04
C ARG A 18 -5.04 -5.62 -18.81
N ASN A 19 -5.97 -5.84 -17.89
CA ASN A 19 -5.72 -6.69 -16.73
C ASN A 19 -5.52 -8.15 -17.14
N TRP A 20 -6.30 -8.64 -18.11
CA TRP A 20 -6.16 -9.98 -18.66
C TRP A 20 -4.80 -10.18 -19.36
N SER A 21 -4.36 -9.21 -20.17
CA SER A 21 -3.06 -9.29 -20.86
C SER A 21 -1.88 -9.22 -19.90
N LEU A 22 -2.00 -8.46 -18.80
CA LEU A 22 -1.00 -8.46 -17.72
C LEU A 22 -0.93 -9.82 -17.02
N GLY A 23 -2.08 -10.46 -16.75
CA GLY A 23 -2.13 -11.81 -16.20
C GLY A 23 -1.52 -12.85 -17.15
N PHE A 24 -1.84 -12.77 -18.44
CA PHE A 24 -1.25 -13.63 -19.46
C PHE A 24 0.26 -13.42 -19.60
N ALA A 25 0.73 -12.17 -19.58
CA ALA A 25 2.15 -11.87 -19.62
C ALA A 25 2.89 -12.48 -18.41
N ALA A 26 2.31 -12.43 -17.20
CA ALA A 26 2.89 -13.07 -16.02
C ALA A 26 2.99 -14.60 -16.18
N PHE A 27 1.95 -15.24 -16.73
CA PHE A 27 1.95 -16.67 -17.03
C PHE A 27 3.01 -17.05 -18.07
N VAL A 28 3.10 -16.30 -19.17
CA VAL A 28 4.11 -16.49 -20.21
C VAL A 28 5.51 -16.32 -19.62
N ILE A 29 5.73 -15.27 -18.83
CA ILE A 29 6.99 -15.04 -18.13
C ILE A 29 7.33 -16.27 -17.29
N ALA A 30 6.39 -16.83 -16.51
CA ALA A 30 6.62 -18.00 -15.66
C ALA A 30 7.03 -19.28 -16.42
N ILE A 31 6.38 -19.56 -17.55
CA ILE A 31 6.54 -20.83 -18.27
C ILE A 31 7.71 -20.81 -19.27
N VAL A 32 7.91 -19.69 -19.96
CA VAL A 32 8.90 -19.59 -21.05
C VAL A 32 10.32 -19.98 -20.62
N PRO A 33 10.86 -19.55 -19.46
CA PRO A 33 12.18 -19.94 -19.02
C PRO A 33 12.29 -21.44 -18.74
N VAL A 34 11.25 -22.06 -18.18
CA VAL A 34 11.25 -23.50 -17.85
C VAL A 34 11.20 -24.35 -19.12
N VAL A 35 10.32 -23.99 -20.06
CA VAL A 35 10.24 -24.68 -21.35
C VAL A 35 11.49 -24.42 -22.19
N GLY A 36 12.00 -23.18 -22.18
CA GLY A 36 13.20 -22.78 -22.89
C GLY A 36 14.44 -23.53 -22.43
N THR A 37 14.64 -23.70 -21.11
CA THR A 37 15.76 -24.51 -20.60
C THR A 37 15.59 -25.99 -20.93
N PHE A 38 14.36 -26.52 -20.88
CA PHE A 38 14.09 -27.90 -21.27
C PHE A 38 14.41 -28.16 -22.77
N VAL A 39 13.93 -27.29 -23.66
CA VAL A 39 14.21 -27.36 -25.10
C VAL A 39 15.70 -27.22 -25.38
N TRP A 40 16.37 -26.29 -24.69
CA TRP A 40 17.81 -26.11 -24.82
C TRP A 40 18.59 -27.37 -24.42
N ILE A 41 18.23 -27.99 -23.29
CA ILE A 41 18.85 -29.24 -22.83
C ILE A 41 18.63 -30.37 -23.85
N ALA A 42 17.40 -30.50 -24.36
CA ALA A 42 17.05 -31.52 -25.34
C ALA A 42 17.82 -31.34 -26.67
N ALA A 43 17.93 -30.10 -27.15
CA ALA A 43 18.68 -29.79 -28.38
C ALA A 43 20.19 -30.03 -28.23
N SER A 44 20.73 -29.85 -27.01
CA SER A 44 22.16 -29.94 -26.76
C SER A 44 22.67 -31.37 -26.50
N HIS A 45 21.83 -32.39 -26.74
CA HIS A 45 22.17 -33.81 -26.57
C HIS A 45 22.65 -34.19 -25.16
N GLY A 46 22.20 -33.46 -24.14
CA GLY A 46 22.37 -33.86 -22.74
C GLY A 46 23.79 -33.75 -22.19
N ALA A 47 24.64 -32.83 -22.67
CA ALA A 47 25.94 -32.65 -22.01
C ALA A 47 25.73 -32.18 -20.56
N GLU A 48 26.25 -32.96 -19.60
CA GLU A 48 26.04 -32.74 -18.15
C GLU A 48 26.33 -31.30 -17.71
N LYS A 49 27.38 -30.70 -18.27
CA LYS A 49 27.77 -29.31 -18.02
C LYS A 49 26.63 -28.33 -18.35
N GLN A 50 25.91 -28.55 -19.43
CA GLN A 50 24.82 -27.66 -19.87
C GLN A 50 23.61 -27.76 -18.95
N VAL A 51 23.29 -28.97 -18.46
CA VAL A 51 22.20 -29.17 -17.47
C VAL A 51 22.51 -28.41 -16.17
N ARG A 52 23.77 -28.49 -15.70
CA ARG A 52 24.22 -27.75 -14.50
C ARG A 52 24.14 -26.23 -14.71
N PHE A 53 24.59 -25.71 -15.86
CA PHE A 53 24.48 -24.28 -16.16
C PHE A 53 23.03 -23.81 -16.30
N ALA A 54 22.15 -24.61 -16.91
CA ALA A 54 20.74 -24.29 -17.04
C ALA A 54 20.04 -24.20 -15.67
N GLY A 55 20.34 -25.15 -14.76
CA GLY A 55 19.84 -25.12 -13.38
C GLY A 55 20.35 -23.91 -12.60
N LEU A 56 21.64 -23.59 -12.71
CA LEU A 56 22.23 -22.40 -12.08
C LEU A 56 21.61 -21.10 -12.60
N PHE A 57 21.39 -20.99 -13.91
CA PHE A 57 20.73 -19.85 -14.52
C PHE A 57 19.29 -19.69 -14.00
N LEU A 58 18.52 -20.78 -13.95
CA LEU A 58 17.15 -20.76 -13.45
C LEU A 58 17.10 -20.38 -11.96
N ASN A 59 18.08 -20.82 -11.17
CA ASN A 59 18.20 -20.42 -9.76
C ASN A 59 18.50 -18.93 -9.59
N ILE A 60 19.45 -18.37 -10.37
CA ILE A 60 19.74 -16.93 -10.33
C ILE A 60 18.51 -16.11 -10.74
N LEU A 61 17.82 -16.55 -11.79
CA LEU A 61 16.62 -15.88 -12.30
C LEU A 61 15.48 -15.95 -11.27
N GLY A 62 15.27 -17.11 -10.66
CA GLY A 62 14.35 -17.32 -9.53
C GLY A 62 14.64 -16.37 -8.36
N LEU A 63 15.91 -16.32 -7.92
CA LEU A 63 16.33 -15.45 -6.83
C LEU A 63 16.15 -13.97 -7.17
N ALA A 64 16.50 -13.55 -8.39
CA ALA A 64 16.31 -12.18 -8.86
C ALA A 64 14.84 -11.80 -8.86
N PHE A 65 13.94 -12.70 -9.26
CA PHE A 65 12.51 -12.42 -9.29
C PHE A 65 11.90 -12.30 -7.89
N VAL A 66 12.30 -13.17 -6.95
CA VAL A 66 11.94 -13.03 -5.54
C VAL A 66 12.45 -11.70 -5.00
N ALA A 67 13.71 -11.32 -5.29
CA ALA A 67 14.27 -10.05 -4.85
C ALA A 67 13.51 -8.84 -5.42
N ILE A 68 13.13 -8.88 -6.70
CA ILE A 68 12.30 -7.84 -7.34
C ILE A 68 10.91 -7.79 -6.70
N GLY A 69 10.27 -8.94 -6.43
CA GLY A 69 8.96 -9.01 -5.78
C GLY A 69 8.98 -8.47 -4.34
N VAL A 70 10.04 -8.75 -3.58
CA VAL A 70 10.23 -8.17 -2.25
C VAL A 70 10.50 -6.66 -2.34
N ALA A 71 11.28 -6.22 -3.33
CA ALA A 71 11.57 -4.80 -3.55
C ALA A 71 10.32 -4.01 -3.96
N SER A 72 9.47 -4.56 -4.83
CA SER A 72 8.21 -3.93 -5.25
C SER A 72 7.23 -3.83 -4.08
N THR A 73 7.13 -4.88 -3.26
CA THR A 73 6.31 -4.87 -2.04
C THR A 73 6.79 -3.81 -1.05
N ARG A 74 8.11 -3.68 -0.84
CA ARG A 74 8.66 -2.64 0.05
C ARG A 74 8.41 -1.22 -0.42
N ARG A 75 8.43 -0.98 -1.73
CA ARG A 75 8.10 0.35 -2.31
C ARG A 75 6.68 0.77 -1.99
N LYS A 76 5.73 -0.17 -1.87
CA LYS A 76 4.34 0.14 -1.49
C LYS A 76 4.20 0.58 -0.03
N PHE A 77 5.15 0.24 0.83
CA PHE A 77 5.15 0.60 2.25
C PHE A 77 6.05 1.81 2.56
N ASP A 78 6.47 2.57 1.53
CA ASP A 78 7.47 3.66 1.65
C ASP A 78 8.75 3.25 2.40
N GLN A 79 9.05 1.95 2.41
CA GLN A 79 10.26 1.45 3.04
C GLN A 79 11.43 1.55 2.07
N PRO A 80 12.59 2.05 2.52
CA PRO A 80 13.78 2.08 1.67
C PRO A 80 14.14 0.65 1.24
N SER A 81 14.51 0.51 -0.02
CA SER A 81 14.91 -0.76 -0.61
C SER A 81 16.03 -1.40 0.21
N ILE A 82 16.01 -2.74 0.35
CA ILE A 82 17.01 -3.50 1.13
C ILE A 82 18.41 -3.20 0.62
N PHE A 83 18.57 -2.96 -0.69
CA PHE A 83 19.83 -2.62 -1.34
C PHE A 83 20.39 -1.25 -0.96
N VAL A 84 19.55 -0.33 -0.45
CA VAL A 84 20.02 0.98 0.02
C VAL A 84 20.85 0.83 1.30
N ARG A 85 20.60 -0.19 2.13
CA ARG A 85 21.37 -0.42 3.37
C ARG A 85 22.83 -0.82 3.11
N PRO A 86 23.14 -1.88 2.33
CA PRO A 86 24.52 -2.21 2.00
C PRO A 86 25.17 -1.14 1.13
N TRP A 87 24.43 -0.48 0.23
CA TRP A 87 24.98 0.65 -0.53
C TRP A 87 25.33 1.83 0.38
N ARG A 88 24.47 2.18 1.34
CA ARG A 88 24.74 3.21 2.34
C ARG A 88 25.90 2.81 3.25
N PHE A 89 26.02 1.53 3.61
CA PHE A 89 27.15 0.99 4.36
C PHE A 89 28.47 1.14 3.59
N PHE A 90 28.48 0.79 2.30
CA PHE A 90 29.62 1.00 1.41
C PHE A 90 29.93 2.49 1.21
N LYS A 91 28.91 3.35 1.15
CA LYS A 91 29.08 4.80 1.00
C LYS A 91 29.47 5.49 2.31
N SER A 92 29.16 4.88 3.47
CA SER A 92 29.62 5.30 4.79
C SER A 92 31.03 4.80 5.11
N PHE A 93 31.71 4.18 4.14
CA PHE A 93 33.14 3.95 4.26
C PHE A 93 33.82 5.32 4.49
N PRO A 94 34.57 5.48 5.59
CA PRO A 94 34.95 6.80 6.09
C PRO A 94 35.77 7.56 5.06
N SER A 95 35.19 8.65 4.54
CA SER A 95 35.94 9.69 3.82
C SER A 95 36.51 10.67 4.85
N PHE A 96 37.71 11.18 4.57
CA PHE A 96 38.46 12.10 5.43
C PHE A 96 37.60 13.24 6.02
N PRO A 97 37.78 13.60 7.31
CA PRO A 97 36.86 14.48 8.04
C PRO A 97 36.82 15.91 7.47
N GLN A 98 35.60 16.44 7.33
CA GLN A 98 35.35 17.86 7.05
C GLN A 98 34.62 18.53 8.24
N PRO A 99 34.88 19.80 8.54
CA PRO A 99 34.31 20.51 9.69
C PRO A 99 32.81 20.83 9.50
N ILE A 100 32.01 20.62 10.55
CA ILE A 100 30.54 20.79 10.55
C ILE A 100 30.17 22.09 11.29
N THR A 101 29.39 22.96 10.65
CA THR A 101 28.81 24.18 11.24
C THR A 101 27.29 23.98 11.45
N GLY A 102 26.81 24.09 12.70
CA GLY A 102 25.40 23.95 13.05
C GLY A 102 24.69 25.30 13.20
N VAL A 103 23.44 25.39 12.73
CA VAL A 103 22.55 26.56 12.93
C VAL A 103 21.26 26.07 13.58
N VAL A 104 20.87 26.74 14.68
CA VAL A 104 19.64 26.48 15.44
C VAL A 104 18.65 27.63 15.22
N ARG A 105 17.37 27.32 14.98
CA ARG A 105 16.26 28.29 14.98
C ARG A 105 15.13 27.80 15.87
N GLY A 106 14.66 28.67 16.76
CA GLY A 106 13.51 28.42 17.64
C GLY A 106 12.37 29.40 17.35
N SER A 107 11.13 28.95 17.55
CA SER A 107 9.88 29.71 17.42
C SER A 107 9.00 29.43 18.65
N LEU A 108 8.40 30.47 19.22
CA LEU A 108 7.50 30.41 20.39
C LEU A 108 6.12 30.93 19.96
N ALA A 109 5.06 30.14 20.19
CA ALA A 109 3.70 30.44 19.75
C ALA A 109 2.68 30.40 20.90
N GLY A 110 1.90 31.47 21.02
CA GLY A 110 0.43 31.42 21.11
C GLY A 110 -0.23 31.22 22.48
N ALA A 111 -0.71 32.31 23.09
CA ALA A 111 -1.85 32.27 24.03
C ALA A 111 -2.71 33.54 23.88
N THR A 112 -4.01 33.38 23.61
CA THR A 112 -5.01 34.46 23.62
C THR A 112 -6.12 34.09 24.61
N GLY A 113 -6.42 34.98 25.56
CA GLY A 113 -7.48 34.81 26.57
C GLY A 113 -8.58 35.87 26.43
N LYS A 114 -9.82 35.49 26.73
CA LYS A 114 -10.99 36.40 26.77
C LYS A 114 -11.46 36.54 28.23
N ALA A 115 -11.67 37.77 28.69
CA ALA A 115 -12.27 38.08 29.99
C ALA A 115 -13.58 38.86 29.78
N ARG A 116 -14.60 38.56 30.58
CA ARG A 116 -15.85 39.35 30.69
C ARG A 116 -16.00 39.85 32.12
N GLY A 117 -16.28 41.14 32.29
CA GLY A 117 -16.62 41.75 33.58
C GLY A 117 -18.08 42.16 33.61
N PHE A 118 -18.74 41.98 34.77
CA PHE A 118 -20.10 42.45 35.03
C PHE A 118 -20.06 43.53 36.11
N VAL A 119 -20.84 44.60 35.95
CA VAL A 119 -20.97 45.69 36.93
C VAL A 119 -22.39 45.69 37.46
N VAL A 120 -22.54 45.53 38.79
CA VAL A 120 -23.84 45.59 39.46
C VAL A 120 -24.00 46.99 40.08
N PRO A 121 -25.01 47.78 39.68
CA PRO A 121 -25.20 49.13 40.21
C PRO A 121 -25.67 49.10 41.67
N SER A 122 -25.08 49.97 42.50
CA SER A 122 -25.38 50.07 43.95
C SER A 122 -26.76 50.68 44.21
N VAL A 123 -27.52 50.11 45.15
CA VAL A 123 -28.98 50.33 45.35
C VAL A 123 -29.29 51.31 46.51
N LYS A 124 -28.41 52.27 46.82
CA LYS A 124 -28.65 53.22 47.92
C LYS A 124 -29.67 54.29 47.48
N GLY A 125 -30.81 54.38 48.20
CA GLY A 125 -31.78 55.48 48.07
C GLY A 125 -33.11 55.18 47.36
N LEU A 126 -33.32 53.96 46.85
CA LEU A 126 -34.58 53.59 46.17
C LEU A 126 -35.67 53.17 47.17
N THR A 127 -36.93 53.53 46.89
CA THR A 127 -38.12 53.10 47.65
C THR A 127 -38.33 51.59 47.51
N VAL A 128 -39.12 50.97 48.39
CA VAL A 128 -39.30 49.51 48.43
C VAL A 128 -39.93 49.00 47.14
N GLU A 129 -40.86 49.75 46.57
CA GLU A 129 -41.57 49.43 45.33
C GLU A 129 -40.60 49.40 44.14
N GLN A 130 -39.72 50.39 44.04
CA GLN A 130 -38.70 50.47 42.99
C GLN A 130 -37.66 49.33 43.09
N ARG A 131 -37.41 48.80 44.29
CA ARG A 131 -36.55 47.62 44.48
C ARG A 131 -37.24 46.36 44.00
N LEU A 132 -38.54 46.22 44.28
CA LEU A 132 -39.33 45.06 43.86
C LEU A 132 -39.41 44.99 42.32
N GLU A 133 -39.71 46.10 41.67
CA GLU A 133 -39.78 46.19 40.20
C GLU A 133 -38.43 45.85 39.54
N ARG A 134 -37.31 46.32 40.10
CA ARG A 134 -35.96 45.93 39.63
C ARG A 134 -35.70 44.45 39.81
N LEU A 135 -36.14 43.85 40.92
CA LEU A 135 -35.90 42.44 41.20
C LEU A 135 -36.70 41.56 40.23
N GLU A 136 -37.98 41.89 40.01
CA GLU A 136 -38.85 41.21 39.03
C GLU A 136 -38.26 41.30 37.62
N LYS A 137 -37.81 42.49 37.21
CA LYS A 137 -37.15 42.68 35.92
C LYS A 137 -35.87 41.84 35.81
N THR A 138 -35.05 41.82 36.86
CA THR A 138 -33.80 41.03 36.88
C THR A 138 -34.08 39.53 36.78
N VAL A 139 -35.12 39.02 37.44
CA VAL A 139 -35.53 37.60 37.37
C VAL A 139 -36.04 37.25 35.97
N LEU A 140 -36.83 38.13 35.35
CA LEU A 140 -37.27 37.97 33.96
C LEU A 140 -36.08 37.96 33.00
N ASP A 141 -35.17 38.93 33.11
CA ASP A 141 -33.95 39.01 32.28
C ASP A 141 -33.09 37.75 32.46
N LEU A 142 -32.91 37.26 33.70
CA LEU A 142 -32.16 36.03 33.97
C LEU A 142 -32.83 34.78 33.35
N SER A 143 -34.17 34.71 33.34
CA SER A 143 -34.91 33.61 32.72
C SER A 143 -34.74 33.60 31.19
N ILE A 144 -34.75 34.79 30.58
CA ILE A 144 -34.55 34.98 29.14
C ILE A 144 -33.11 34.61 28.79
N ASP A 145 -32.13 35.10 29.54
CA ASP A 145 -30.71 34.77 29.36
C ASP A 145 -30.44 33.26 29.52
N ALA A 146 -31.05 32.62 30.52
CA ALA A 146 -30.92 31.18 30.73
C ALA A 146 -31.53 30.37 29.58
N SER A 147 -32.70 30.78 29.07
CA SER A 147 -33.32 30.14 27.90
C SER A 147 -32.47 30.30 26.63
N THR A 148 -31.98 31.53 26.38
CA THR A 148 -31.12 31.83 25.23
C THR A 148 -29.79 31.08 25.30
N ALA A 149 -29.18 31.01 26.48
CA ALA A 149 -27.94 30.26 26.68
C ALA A 149 -28.16 28.75 26.47
N ARG A 150 -29.31 28.21 26.89
CA ARG A 150 -29.67 26.80 26.64
C ARG A 150 -29.85 26.53 25.16
N ASP A 151 -30.56 27.39 24.44
CA ASP A 151 -30.75 27.26 22.99
C ASP A 151 -29.42 27.34 22.24
N GLU A 152 -28.52 28.25 22.64
CA GLU A 152 -27.16 28.35 22.05
C GLU A 152 -26.33 27.08 22.33
N ILE A 153 -26.45 26.51 23.54
CA ILE A 153 -25.79 25.26 23.90
C ILE A 153 -26.35 24.11 23.08
N ASP A 154 -27.67 23.95 22.99
CA ASP A 154 -28.33 22.87 22.26
C ASP A 154 -28.03 22.97 20.75
N GLN A 155 -27.99 24.18 20.19
CA GLN A 155 -27.56 24.41 18.81
C GLN A 155 -26.11 23.98 18.59
N LYS A 156 -25.18 24.41 19.46
CA LYS A 156 -23.76 24.00 19.35
C LYS A 156 -23.57 22.51 19.53
N PHE A 157 -24.34 21.87 20.41
CA PHE A 157 -24.33 20.42 20.57
C PHE A 157 -24.82 19.71 19.31
N ALA A 158 -25.89 20.20 18.68
CA ALA A 158 -26.39 19.66 17.42
C ALA A 158 -25.36 19.79 16.28
N GLU A 159 -24.72 20.96 16.16
CA GLU A 159 -23.66 21.22 15.18
C GLU A 159 -22.44 20.31 15.40
N GLN A 160 -22.00 20.14 16.66
CA GLN A 160 -20.89 19.24 17.00
C GLN A 160 -21.25 17.77 16.77
N MET A 161 -22.49 17.36 17.04
CA MET A 161 -22.93 15.99 16.79
C MET A 161 -22.98 15.70 15.29
N ALA A 162 -23.44 16.66 14.48
CA ALA A 162 -23.44 16.55 13.03
C ALA A 162 -22.01 16.45 12.47
N SER A 163 -21.07 17.28 12.95
CA SER A 163 -19.67 17.22 12.51
C SER A 163 -18.99 15.91 12.91
N LEU A 164 -19.26 15.39 14.11
CA LEU A 164 -18.78 14.07 14.56
C LEU A 164 -19.36 12.92 13.72
N GLN A 165 -20.63 13.00 13.33
CA GLN A 165 -21.23 12.00 12.44
C GLN A 165 -20.57 12.02 11.06
N GLN A 166 -20.34 13.21 10.51
CA GLN A 166 -19.63 13.38 9.24
C GLN A 166 -18.21 12.82 9.31
N GLU A 167 -17.45 13.15 10.35
CA GLU A 167 -16.09 12.62 10.56
C GLU A 167 -16.11 11.09 10.68
N ARG A 168 -17.11 10.52 11.36
CA ARG A 168 -17.27 9.05 11.45
C ARG A 168 -17.55 8.42 10.10
N SER A 169 -18.39 9.03 9.25
CA SER A 169 -18.61 8.50 7.89
C SER A 169 -17.35 8.60 7.05
N GLU A 170 -16.65 9.73 7.07
CA GLU A 170 -15.41 9.92 6.31
C GLU A 170 -14.32 8.95 6.77
N ARG A 171 -14.21 8.69 8.08
CA ARG A 171 -13.29 7.68 8.63
C ARG A 171 -13.66 6.27 8.20
N LYS A 172 -14.95 5.90 8.20
CA LYS A 172 -15.39 4.57 7.72
C LYS A 172 -15.08 4.38 6.24
N ASP A 173 -15.31 5.41 5.43
CA ASP A 173 -15.02 5.36 4.00
C ASP A 173 -13.51 5.24 3.76
N GLY A 174 -12.69 6.01 4.50
CA GLY A 174 -11.23 5.90 4.49
C GLY A 174 -10.71 4.55 4.99
N GLU A 175 -11.32 3.96 6.02
CA GLU A 175 -10.95 2.63 6.52
C GLU A 175 -11.24 1.55 5.47
N SER A 176 -12.37 1.67 4.76
CA SER A 176 -12.72 0.73 3.70
C SER A 176 -11.78 0.80 2.49
N SER A 177 -11.29 2.00 2.14
CA SER A 177 -10.31 2.16 1.06
C SER A 177 -8.95 1.61 1.46
N ILE A 178 -8.47 1.91 2.67
CA ILE A 178 -7.23 1.35 3.22
C ILE A 178 -7.29 -0.18 3.26
N ARG A 179 -8.42 -0.76 3.71
CA ARG A 179 -8.59 -2.21 3.73
C ARG A 179 -8.52 -2.82 2.33
N ARG A 180 -9.16 -2.20 1.33
CA ARG A 180 -9.07 -2.66 -0.06
C ARG A 180 -7.65 -2.54 -0.62
N GLU A 181 -6.92 -1.48 -0.27
CA GLU A 181 -5.51 -1.33 -0.67
C GLU A 181 -4.60 -2.34 0.01
N LEU A 182 -4.86 -2.69 1.27
CA LEU A 182 -4.18 -3.76 2.00
C LEU A 182 -4.47 -5.12 1.40
N GLU A 183 -5.74 -5.44 1.11
CA GLU A 183 -6.14 -6.70 0.46
C GLU A 183 -5.51 -6.80 -0.95
N ALA A 184 -5.55 -5.72 -1.74
CA ALA A 184 -4.92 -5.68 -3.06
C ALA A 184 -3.38 -5.75 -3.00
N SER A 185 -2.76 -5.20 -1.94
CA SER A 185 -1.32 -5.28 -1.74
C SER A 185 -0.86 -6.66 -1.23
N ALA A 186 -1.66 -7.28 -0.36
CA ALA A 186 -1.41 -8.63 0.15
C ALA A 186 -1.56 -9.67 -0.95
N THR A 187 -2.60 -9.57 -1.77
CA THR A 187 -2.86 -10.51 -2.88
C THR A 187 -1.96 -10.26 -4.09
N GLY A 188 -1.78 -9.00 -4.50
CA GLY A 188 -1.06 -8.68 -5.73
C GLY A 188 0.46 -8.90 -5.69
N GLY A 189 1.07 -8.97 -4.49
CA GLY A 189 2.50 -9.28 -4.35
C GLY A 189 2.79 -10.78 -4.26
N LEU A 190 1.82 -11.57 -3.80
CA LEU A 190 2.00 -12.99 -3.51
C LEU A 190 2.21 -13.80 -4.80
N ASP A 191 1.44 -13.52 -5.84
CA ASP A 191 1.54 -14.22 -7.12
C ASP A 191 2.94 -14.07 -7.74
N GLN A 192 3.52 -12.86 -7.67
CA GLN A 192 4.86 -12.61 -8.21
C GLN A 192 5.95 -13.36 -7.44
N ALA A 193 5.81 -13.44 -6.11
CA ALA A 193 6.74 -14.21 -5.28
C ALA A 193 6.63 -15.72 -5.54
N LEU A 194 5.42 -16.23 -5.76
CA LEU A 194 5.16 -17.65 -6.05
C LEU A 194 5.90 -18.12 -7.30
N TYR A 195 5.92 -17.33 -8.38
CA TYR A 195 6.65 -17.66 -9.61
C TYR A 195 8.16 -17.77 -9.38
N GLY A 196 8.74 -16.86 -8.58
CA GLY A 196 10.16 -16.91 -8.22
C GLY A 196 10.50 -18.17 -7.41
N VAL A 197 9.63 -18.56 -6.48
CA VAL A 197 9.78 -19.82 -5.70
C VAL A 197 9.68 -21.05 -6.61
N LEU A 198 8.74 -21.06 -7.55
CA LEU A 198 8.61 -22.15 -8.53
C LEU A 198 9.88 -22.30 -9.37
N TRP A 199 10.46 -21.20 -9.85
CA TRP A 199 11.74 -21.26 -10.59
C TRP A 199 12.90 -21.76 -9.74
N LEU A 200 13.00 -21.32 -8.49
CA LEU A 200 14.01 -21.84 -7.56
C LEU A 200 13.82 -23.33 -7.30
N PHE A 201 12.59 -23.80 -7.21
CA PHE A 201 12.29 -25.21 -7.02
C PHE A 201 12.76 -26.06 -8.22
N PHE A 202 12.37 -25.67 -9.44
CA PHE A 202 12.83 -26.36 -10.65
C PHE A 202 14.35 -26.23 -10.86
N GLY A 203 14.91 -25.05 -10.60
CA GLY A 203 16.35 -24.82 -10.70
C GLY A 203 17.12 -25.70 -9.73
N SER A 204 16.64 -25.86 -8.49
CA SER A 204 17.20 -26.77 -7.49
C SER A 204 17.17 -28.21 -7.98
N ILE A 205 16.04 -28.69 -8.53
CA ILE A 205 15.92 -30.06 -9.07
C ILE A 205 16.95 -30.30 -10.17
N TYR A 206 17.08 -29.36 -11.13
CA TYR A 206 18.07 -29.45 -12.20
C TYR A 206 19.51 -29.48 -11.69
N THR A 207 19.81 -28.77 -10.59
CA THR A 207 21.16 -28.78 -10.00
C THR A 207 21.46 -30.02 -9.16
N THR A 208 20.46 -30.61 -8.49
CA THR A 208 20.65 -31.72 -7.56
C THR A 208 20.72 -33.08 -8.26
N VAL A 209 19.98 -33.26 -9.36
CA VAL A 209 19.80 -34.57 -10.01
C VAL A 209 20.22 -34.54 -11.50
N PRO A 210 21.44 -34.06 -11.85
CA PRO A 210 21.82 -33.89 -13.25
C PRO A 210 22.05 -35.23 -13.97
N VAL A 211 22.50 -36.27 -13.26
CA VAL A 211 22.92 -37.54 -13.86
C VAL A 211 21.72 -38.39 -14.25
N GLU A 212 20.72 -38.46 -13.38
CA GLU A 212 19.49 -39.24 -13.58
C GLU A 212 18.60 -38.58 -14.62
N LEU A 213 18.57 -37.24 -14.67
CA LEU A 213 17.91 -36.51 -15.75
C LEU A 213 18.58 -36.78 -17.10
N CYS A 214 19.90 -36.78 -17.16
CA CYS A 214 20.62 -37.06 -18.39
C CYS A 214 20.35 -38.50 -18.88
N ASN A 215 20.46 -39.48 -17.99
CA ASN A 215 20.17 -40.89 -18.30
C ASN A 215 18.70 -41.11 -18.69
N GLY A 216 17.76 -40.46 -17.99
CA GLY A 216 16.33 -40.50 -18.28
C GLY A 216 16.02 -39.89 -19.64
N LEU A 217 16.57 -38.72 -19.94
CA LEU A 217 16.34 -38.04 -21.22
C LEU A 217 16.94 -38.82 -22.39
N GLN A 218 18.13 -39.41 -22.21
CA GLN A 218 18.77 -40.22 -23.23
C GLN A 218 18.01 -41.54 -23.46
N SER A 219 17.50 -42.18 -22.41
CA SER A 219 16.67 -43.38 -22.56
C SER A 219 15.34 -43.05 -23.26
N TRP A 220 14.70 -41.93 -22.91
CA TRP A 220 13.50 -41.46 -23.58
C TRP A 220 13.73 -41.11 -25.06
N LEU A 221 14.84 -40.42 -25.38
CA LEU A 221 15.23 -40.14 -26.77
C LEU A 221 15.48 -41.43 -27.57
N ARG A 222 16.08 -42.46 -26.96
CA ARG A 222 16.26 -43.78 -27.61
C ARG A 222 14.93 -44.47 -27.87
N TRP A 223 13.95 -44.29 -26.99
CA TRP A 223 12.58 -44.76 -27.14
C TRP A 223 11.72 -43.85 -28.03
N TRP A 224 12.28 -42.82 -28.66
CA TRP A 224 11.61 -41.97 -29.65
C TRP A 224 12.08 -42.38 -31.05
N PRO A 225 11.71 -43.59 -31.53
CA PRO A 225 12.29 -44.18 -32.71
C PRO A 225 11.55 -43.56 -33.89
N ALA A 226 12.14 -42.57 -34.55
CA ALA A 226 11.81 -42.18 -35.92
C ALA A 226 10.31 -42.33 -36.30
N ALA A 227 9.40 -41.72 -35.53
CA ALA A 227 7.97 -41.78 -35.81
C ALA A 227 7.57 -41.04 -37.11
N ASN A 228 8.52 -40.66 -37.98
CA ASN A 228 8.30 -39.94 -39.23
C ASN A 228 9.33 -40.22 -40.35
N CYS A 229 9.99 -41.39 -40.39
CA CYS A 229 10.72 -41.80 -41.60
C CYS A 229 9.95 -42.84 -42.44
N GLY A 230 8.62 -42.71 -42.48
CA GLY A 230 7.74 -43.60 -43.23
C GLY A 230 6.37 -42.97 -43.51
N ALA A 231 6.34 -41.82 -44.18
CA ALA A 231 5.25 -41.36 -45.05
C ALA A 231 5.77 -40.26 -45.98
#